data_AF-A0A1Q4FE11-F1
#
_entry.id   AF-A0A1Q4FE11-F1
#
_cell.length_a   1.000
_cell.length_b   1.000
_cell.length_c   1.000
_cell.angle_alpha   90.00
_cell.angle_beta   90.00
_cell.angle_gamma   90.00
#
_symmetry.space_group_name_H-M   'P 1'
#
loop_
_entity.id
_entity.type
_entity.pdbx_description
1 polymer ?
#
loop_
_entity_poly.entity_id
_entity_poly.type
_entity_poly.pdbx_seq_one_letter_code
_entity_poly.pdbx_strand_id
1 'polypeptide(L)'
;MATSPIPFFISACDRHGRSPSGEVLIAGRNFESVAGHPGLRYGCGADSFVPLPPAAERWLVLQPAAASDFTLVEGGARVFRASIEVDGSKDDVLAFLQQSRARNLPYLGKRVQGGTGLLAVGGADSELECSSDAARLCGGTRSRLVAGDWSLCVAGNHGQSRVGRFGIAAAGTAGKAVAGDDAIAVAAEGGTAVAGAYGLVVGKGNVRLAVGREGAAVGTRLSLFQGDEGAVFIVRLGQAELGSSGVFTATVGQGAIEPGKWYRYHQGAMALAEGA
;
A
#
# COMPACT_ATOMS: atom_id res chain seq x y z
N MET A 1 -35.14 -1.49 13.68
CA MET A 1 -33.96 -0.75 13.17
C MET A 1 -32.73 -1.53 13.58
N ALA A 2 -31.97 -2.09 12.64
CA ALA A 2 -30.73 -2.80 12.97
C ALA A 2 -29.71 -1.77 13.46
N THR A 3 -29.29 -1.86 14.72
CA THR A 3 -28.21 -1.04 15.26
C THR A 3 -26.93 -1.39 14.51
N SER A 4 -26.31 -0.40 13.86
CA SER A 4 -25.00 -0.60 13.24
C SER A 4 -24.03 -1.18 14.27
N PRO A 5 -23.24 -2.21 13.92
CA PRO A 5 -22.31 -2.82 14.85
C PRO A 5 -21.29 -1.78 15.32
N ILE A 6 -21.04 -1.73 16.63
CA ILE A 6 -20.08 -0.80 17.22
C ILE A 6 -18.66 -1.20 16.76
N PRO A 7 -17.86 -0.27 16.23
CA PRO A 7 -16.53 -0.58 15.70
C PRO A 7 -15.50 -0.85 16.81
N PHE A 8 -14.49 -1.66 16.50
CA PHE A 8 -13.28 -1.77 17.31
C PHE A 8 -12.28 -0.66 16.94
N PHE A 9 -11.53 -0.17 17.92
CA PHE A 9 -10.45 0.80 17.73
C PHE A 9 -9.11 0.20 18.14
N ILE A 10 -8.03 0.64 17.50
CA ILE A 10 -6.68 0.17 17.79
C ILE A 10 -5.82 1.34 18.27
N SER A 11 -5.01 1.11 19.30
CA SER A 11 -4.01 2.08 19.77
C SER A 11 -2.65 1.40 19.95
N ALA A 12 -1.59 2.04 19.47
CA ALA A 12 -0.21 1.70 19.74
C ALA A 12 0.41 2.87 20.52
N CYS A 13 0.77 2.66 21.78
CA CYS A 13 1.62 3.58 22.51
C CYS A 13 2.46 2.80 23.53
N ASP A 14 3.69 2.56 23.13
CA ASP A 14 4.80 1.93 23.82
C ASP A 14 5.44 2.81 24.92
N ARG A 15 4.81 3.92 25.33
CA ARG A 15 5.37 4.79 26.38
C ARG A 15 4.53 5.05 27.63
N HIS A 16 3.19 5.06 27.59
CA HIS A 16 2.41 5.58 28.72
C HIS A 16 1.08 4.85 28.96
N GLY A 17 1.15 3.52 29.07
CA GLY A 17 -0.05 2.70 29.12
C GLY A 17 -0.54 2.27 30.50
N ARG A 18 0.22 2.40 31.61
CA ARG A 18 -0.20 1.77 32.89
C ARG A 18 0.12 2.55 34.18
N SER A 19 -0.71 2.37 35.21
CA SER A 19 -0.48 2.87 36.59
C SER A 19 0.61 2.05 37.32
N PRO A 20 1.11 2.51 38.49
CA PRO A 20 2.06 1.74 39.32
C PRO A 20 1.55 0.36 39.81
N SER A 21 0.23 0.14 39.81
CA SER A 21 -0.40 -1.14 40.10
C SER A 21 -0.62 -2.02 38.86
N GLY A 22 -0.24 -1.53 37.67
CA GLY A 22 -0.32 -2.28 36.41
C GLY A 22 -1.65 -2.13 35.66
N GLU A 23 -2.50 -1.16 35.94
CA GLU A 23 -3.79 -0.97 35.24
C GLU A 23 -3.64 -0.07 34.00
N VAL A 24 -4.40 -0.33 32.92
CA VAL A 24 -4.25 0.39 31.64
C VAL A 24 -4.85 1.81 31.68
N LEU A 25 -4.10 2.82 31.23
CA LEU A 25 -4.50 4.24 31.18
C LEU A 25 -4.79 4.67 29.74
N ILE A 26 -6.04 5.06 29.45
CA ILE A 26 -6.48 5.59 28.14
C ILE A 26 -6.96 7.04 28.34
N ALA A 27 -6.55 7.96 27.46
CA ALA A 27 -6.77 9.40 27.62
C ALA A 27 -8.20 9.88 27.33
N GLY A 28 -8.79 10.67 28.22
CA GLY A 28 -10.08 11.35 28.05
C GLY A 28 -10.50 12.13 29.30
N ARG A 29 -11.12 13.30 29.15
CA ARG A 29 -11.18 14.36 30.17
C ARG A 29 -12.10 14.10 31.39
N ASN A 30 -12.70 12.93 31.54
CA ASN A 30 -13.53 12.58 32.71
C ASN A 30 -13.43 11.07 32.98
N PHE A 31 -12.52 10.66 33.86
CA PHE A 31 -12.52 9.33 34.46
C PHE A 31 -12.60 9.47 35.98
N GLU A 32 -13.53 8.74 36.59
CA GLU A 32 -13.34 8.14 37.91
C GLU A 32 -12.91 6.69 37.65
N SER A 33 -11.73 6.30 38.15
CA SER A 33 -11.35 4.88 38.22
C SER A 33 -12.23 4.18 39.26
N VAL A 34 -12.19 2.83 39.30
CA VAL A 34 -12.89 2.00 40.31
C VAL A 34 -12.49 2.35 41.76
N ALA A 35 -11.49 3.22 41.96
CA ALA A 35 -11.02 3.72 43.26
C ALA A 35 -10.95 5.27 43.39
N GLY A 36 -11.55 6.05 42.49
CA GLY A 36 -11.74 7.50 42.68
C GLY A 36 -10.51 8.40 42.46
N HIS A 37 -9.52 7.99 41.66
CA HIS A 37 -8.37 8.85 41.32
C HIS A 37 -8.62 9.70 40.04
N PRO A 38 -8.19 10.98 40.00
CA PRO A 38 -8.44 11.88 38.87
C PRO A 38 -7.58 11.54 37.64
N GLY A 39 -8.21 11.42 36.47
CA GLY A 39 -7.53 11.15 35.20
C GLY A 39 -6.71 12.34 34.65
N LEU A 40 -5.49 12.07 34.16
CA LEU A 40 -4.59 13.06 33.56
C LEU A 40 -4.87 13.33 32.08
N ARG A 41 -4.54 14.55 31.63
CA ARG A 41 -4.79 15.09 30.28
C ARG A 41 -3.69 14.73 29.27
N TYR A 42 -4.09 14.15 28.14
CA TYR A 42 -3.39 14.05 26.86
C TYR A 42 -2.01 13.34 26.81
N GLY A 43 -1.78 12.62 25.70
CA GLY A 43 -0.59 11.82 25.45
C GLY A 43 0.72 12.60 25.48
N CYS A 44 1.76 11.90 25.96
CA CYS A 44 3.18 12.29 26.01
C CYS A 44 3.46 13.72 26.53
N GLY A 45 3.23 13.94 27.83
CA GLY A 45 3.69 15.11 28.58
C GLY A 45 4.56 14.70 29.78
N ALA A 46 5.58 15.51 30.06
CA ALA A 46 6.75 15.20 30.88
C ALA A 46 6.53 15.07 32.41
N ASP A 47 7.53 14.47 33.05
CA ASP A 47 7.92 14.62 34.45
C ASP A 47 7.00 14.01 35.51
N SER A 48 6.85 12.69 35.45
CA SER A 48 6.84 11.77 36.59
C SER A 48 6.50 10.38 36.03
N PHE A 49 6.84 9.33 36.75
CA PHE A 49 6.59 7.92 36.43
C PHE A 49 7.73 7.14 35.77
N VAL A 50 7.79 5.89 36.23
CA VAL A 50 8.93 4.99 36.19
C VAL A 50 9.20 4.50 34.76
N PRO A 51 10.46 4.53 34.29
CA PRO A 51 10.80 3.98 32.98
C PRO A 51 10.58 2.46 32.97
N LEU A 52 9.81 1.96 31.99
CA LEU A 52 9.74 0.53 31.71
C LEU A 52 10.99 0.08 30.92
N PRO A 53 11.45 -1.17 31.09
CA PRO A 53 12.55 -1.72 30.30
C PRO A 53 12.22 -1.75 28.80
N PRO A 54 13.22 -1.62 27.91
CA PRO A 54 13.00 -1.58 26.47
C PRO A 54 12.76 -3.00 25.94
N ALA A 55 11.51 -3.47 25.95
CA ALA A 55 11.16 -4.72 25.27
C ALA A 55 9.69 -4.74 24.83
N ALA A 56 9.51 -4.77 23.52
CA ALA A 56 8.29 -5.03 22.74
C ALA A 56 7.20 -3.93 22.71
N GLU A 57 6.95 -3.44 21.49
CA GLU A 57 5.80 -2.65 21.10
C GLU A 57 4.49 -3.34 21.51
N ARG A 58 3.61 -2.66 22.26
CA ARG A 58 2.32 -3.18 22.72
C ARG A 58 1.15 -2.52 22.00
N TRP A 59 0.18 -3.33 21.62
CA TRP A 59 -1.01 -2.94 20.86
C TRP A 59 -2.27 -3.27 21.66
N LEU A 60 -3.27 -2.36 21.61
CA LEU A 60 -4.55 -2.51 22.28
C LEU A 60 -5.70 -2.59 21.27
N VAL A 61 -6.70 -3.45 21.53
CA VAL A 61 -8.02 -3.41 20.87
C VAL A 61 -9.06 -2.90 21.85
N LEU A 62 -9.75 -1.82 21.47
CA LEU A 62 -10.76 -1.16 22.28
C LEU A 62 -12.15 -1.40 21.67
N GLN A 63 -13.10 -1.83 22.49
CA GLN A 63 -14.50 -1.97 22.12
C GLN A 63 -15.38 -1.01 22.95
N PRO A 64 -15.89 0.08 22.37
CA PRO A 64 -16.87 0.92 23.05
C PRO A 64 -18.19 0.17 23.28
N ALA A 65 -18.89 0.52 24.34
CA ALA A 65 -20.19 -0.09 24.67
C ALA A 65 -21.35 0.60 23.94
N ALA A 66 -21.19 1.89 23.58
CA ALA A 66 -22.20 2.67 22.87
C ALA A 66 -21.58 3.65 21.84
N ALA A 67 -22.40 4.13 20.90
CA ALA A 67 -21.98 5.14 19.91
C ALA A 67 -21.64 6.51 20.54
N SER A 68 -22.13 6.79 21.76
CA SER A 68 -21.75 7.96 22.56
C SER A 68 -20.34 7.89 23.11
N ASP A 69 -19.74 6.69 23.12
CA ASP A 69 -18.47 6.43 23.79
C ASP A 69 -17.27 6.68 22.87
N PHE A 70 -17.50 7.16 21.64
CA PHE A 70 -16.46 7.61 20.74
C PHE A 70 -16.94 8.72 19.80
N THR A 71 -16.00 9.37 19.11
CA THR A 71 -16.28 10.31 18.02
C THR A 71 -15.23 10.15 16.94
N LEU A 72 -15.66 10.08 15.68
CA LEU A 72 -14.76 10.04 14.53
C LEU A 72 -14.14 11.43 14.31
N VAL A 73 -12.85 11.45 13.98
CA VAL A 73 -12.10 12.66 13.63
C VAL A 73 -11.36 12.44 12.32
N GLU A 74 -10.91 13.50 11.69
CA GLU A 74 -10.05 13.36 10.51
C GLU A 74 -8.80 12.54 10.86
N GLY A 75 -8.60 11.43 10.14
CA GLY A 75 -7.48 10.51 10.36
C GLY A 75 -7.65 9.50 11.52
N GLY A 76 -8.80 9.42 12.20
CA GLY A 76 -9.00 8.42 13.25
C GLY A 76 -10.27 8.57 14.08
N ALA A 77 -10.18 8.22 15.36
CA ALA A 77 -11.28 8.34 16.31
C ALA A 77 -10.78 8.69 17.71
N ARG A 78 -11.61 9.40 18.46
CA ARG A 78 -11.46 9.65 19.90
C ARG A 78 -12.38 8.70 20.63
N VAL A 79 -11.82 7.81 21.46
CA VAL A 79 -12.59 6.87 22.27
C VAL A 79 -12.63 7.38 23.70
N PHE A 80 -13.82 7.59 24.23
CA PHE A 80 -14.06 8.11 25.59
C PHE A 80 -14.29 6.99 26.60
N ARG A 81 -14.87 5.86 26.17
CA ARG A 81 -15.11 4.68 27.01
C ARG A 81 -15.04 3.40 26.16
N ALA A 82 -14.31 2.39 26.63
CA ALA A 82 -14.23 1.09 25.98
C ALA A 82 -13.73 0.00 26.94
N SER A 83 -14.08 -1.25 26.66
CA SER A 83 -13.34 -2.40 27.16
C SER A 83 -12.08 -2.63 26.34
N ILE A 84 -11.05 -3.19 26.99
CA ILE A 84 -9.84 -3.65 26.30
C ILE A 84 -10.05 -5.13 26.01
N GLU A 85 -10.23 -5.45 24.75
CA GLU A 85 -10.44 -6.83 24.29
C GLU A 85 -9.12 -7.57 24.07
N VAL A 86 -8.06 -6.81 23.74
CA VAL A 86 -6.70 -7.33 23.59
C VAL A 86 -5.70 -6.33 24.11
N ASP A 87 -4.71 -6.83 24.83
CA ASP A 87 -3.47 -6.14 25.14
C ASP A 87 -2.31 -7.11 24.94
N GLY A 88 -1.56 -6.90 23.87
CA GLY A 88 -0.50 -7.83 23.50
C GLY A 88 0.43 -7.27 22.44
N SER A 89 1.14 -8.17 21.79
CA SER A 89 1.90 -7.84 20.60
C SER A 89 0.96 -7.41 19.46
N LYS A 90 1.55 -6.82 18.41
CA LYS A 90 0.83 -6.59 17.15
C LYS A 90 0.15 -7.86 16.64
N ASP A 91 0.75 -9.03 16.85
CA ASP A 91 0.23 -10.31 16.35
C ASP A 91 -1.02 -10.76 17.10
N ASP A 92 -1.05 -10.55 18.41
CA ASP A 92 -2.20 -10.89 19.26
C ASP A 92 -3.43 -10.06 18.89
N VAL A 93 -3.23 -8.76 18.66
CA VAL A 93 -4.28 -7.82 18.21
C VAL A 93 -4.84 -8.25 16.85
N LEU A 94 -3.98 -8.65 15.92
CA LEU A 94 -4.42 -9.06 14.59
C LEU A 94 -5.15 -10.41 14.60
N ALA A 95 -4.69 -11.36 15.42
CA ALA A 95 -5.35 -12.66 15.60
C ALA A 95 -6.78 -12.48 16.12
N PHE A 96 -6.97 -11.60 17.11
CA PHE A 96 -8.29 -11.28 17.64
C PHE A 96 -9.23 -10.64 16.61
N LEU A 97 -8.73 -9.66 15.84
CA LEU A 97 -9.53 -8.98 14.82
C LEU A 97 -9.97 -9.91 13.69
N GLN A 98 -9.13 -10.89 13.33
CA GLN A 98 -9.47 -11.93 12.35
C GLN A 98 -10.58 -12.87 12.88
N GLN A 99 -10.50 -13.30 14.14
CA GLN A 99 -11.50 -14.17 14.76
C GLN A 99 -12.84 -13.46 14.98
N SER A 100 -12.82 -12.17 15.31
CA SER A 100 -14.00 -11.38 15.66
C SER A 100 -14.87 -10.97 14.48
N ARG A 101 -14.56 -11.40 13.24
CA ARG A 101 -15.30 -11.06 12.01
C ARG A 101 -15.60 -9.56 11.90
N ALA A 102 -14.62 -8.69 12.20
CA ALA A 102 -14.74 -7.26 11.99
C ALA A 102 -14.75 -6.95 10.48
N ARG A 103 -15.87 -7.26 9.80
CA ARG A 103 -16.05 -7.25 8.34
C ARG A 103 -15.85 -5.87 7.69
N ASN A 104 -15.75 -4.81 8.50
CA ASN A 104 -15.72 -3.42 8.03
C ASN A 104 -14.51 -2.61 8.54
N LEU A 105 -13.51 -3.22 9.18
CA LEU A 105 -12.29 -2.50 9.50
C LEU A 105 -11.30 -2.62 8.34
N PRO A 106 -10.69 -1.51 7.86
CA PRO A 106 -9.55 -1.61 6.96
C PRO A 106 -8.48 -2.43 7.67
N TYR A 107 -8.17 -3.59 7.11
CA TYR A 107 -7.18 -4.53 7.64
C TYR A 107 -5.85 -3.79 7.85
N LEU A 108 -5.49 -3.54 9.11
CA LEU A 108 -4.19 -3.03 9.50
C LEU A 108 -3.22 -4.21 9.45
N GLY A 109 -2.17 -4.06 8.66
CA GLY A 109 -1.45 -5.19 8.08
C GLY A 109 -0.94 -6.25 9.06
N LYS A 110 -0.98 -7.51 8.62
CA LYS A 110 0.15 -8.46 8.68
C LYS A 110 -0.13 -9.69 7.82
N ARG A 111 0.37 -9.68 6.58
CA ARG A 111 0.52 -10.85 5.69
C ARG A 111 -0.69 -11.79 5.64
N VAL A 112 -1.62 -11.56 4.72
CA VAL A 112 -2.59 -12.60 4.34
C VAL A 112 -1.90 -13.58 3.39
N GLN A 113 -1.90 -14.87 3.74
CA GLN A 113 -1.58 -15.96 2.82
C GLN A 113 -2.85 -16.74 2.50
N GLY A 114 -3.13 -16.94 1.21
CA GLY A 114 -4.29 -17.68 0.76
C GLY A 114 -4.03 -18.48 -0.51
N GLY A 115 -5.02 -19.30 -0.87
CA GLY A 115 -5.01 -20.15 -2.06
C GLY A 115 -5.76 -19.55 -3.24
N THR A 116 -6.00 -20.39 -4.26
CA THR A 116 -6.52 -19.96 -5.57
C THR A 116 -7.78 -19.13 -5.42
N GLY A 117 -7.83 -17.97 -6.10
CA GLY A 117 -9.00 -17.10 -6.03
C GLY A 117 -9.09 -16.21 -4.79
N LEU A 118 -8.03 -16.11 -3.98
CA LEU A 118 -8.00 -15.22 -2.80
C LEU A 118 -8.45 -13.80 -3.16
N LEU A 119 -9.45 -13.30 -2.43
CA LEU A 119 -9.81 -11.89 -2.42
C LEU A 119 -9.36 -11.29 -1.08
N ALA A 120 -8.41 -10.35 -1.12
CA ALA A 120 -7.93 -9.69 0.08
C ALA A 120 -7.78 -8.18 -0.12
N VAL A 121 -8.22 -7.41 0.88
CA VAL A 121 -8.12 -5.95 0.91
C VAL A 121 -7.40 -5.55 2.18
N GLY A 122 -6.27 -4.87 2.03
CA GLY A 122 -5.43 -4.34 3.09
C GLY A 122 -5.46 -2.82 3.13
N GLY A 123 -5.40 -2.25 4.33
CA GLY A 123 -5.17 -0.82 4.57
C GLY A 123 -3.74 -0.39 4.21
N ALA A 124 -3.31 0.77 4.71
CA ALA A 124 -1.92 1.20 4.55
C ALA A 124 -0.95 0.20 5.19
N ASP A 125 0.27 0.12 4.63
CA ASP A 125 1.36 -0.71 5.12
C ASP A 125 1.00 -2.23 5.19
N SER A 126 0.07 -2.66 4.34
CA SER A 126 -0.37 -4.07 4.31
C SER A 126 0.60 -4.93 3.51
N GLU A 127 0.77 -6.17 3.95
CA GLU A 127 1.40 -7.21 3.14
C GLU A 127 0.34 -8.24 2.78
N LEU A 128 0.14 -8.55 1.50
CA LEU A 128 -0.78 -9.59 1.03
C LEU A 128 -0.03 -10.48 0.04
N GLU A 129 -0.10 -11.79 0.25
CA GLU A 129 0.64 -12.76 -0.54
C GLU A 129 -0.26 -13.94 -0.92
N CYS A 130 -0.38 -14.22 -2.20
CA CYS A 130 -1.09 -15.38 -2.70
C CYS A 130 -0.14 -16.16 -3.62
N SER A 131 0.37 -17.30 -3.18
CA SER A 131 1.29 -18.09 -3.99
C SER A 131 0.61 -18.86 -5.13
N SER A 132 -0.71 -18.76 -5.23
CA SER A 132 -1.54 -19.42 -6.23
C SER A 132 -2.18 -18.44 -7.21
N ASP A 133 -2.86 -18.99 -8.21
CA ASP A 133 -3.40 -18.22 -9.33
C ASP A 133 -4.74 -17.54 -8.99
N ALA A 134 -5.13 -16.62 -9.87
CA ALA A 134 -6.43 -15.94 -9.87
C ALA A 134 -6.74 -15.12 -8.61
N ALA A 135 -5.73 -14.65 -7.89
CA ALA A 135 -5.93 -13.80 -6.71
C ALA A 135 -6.32 -12.37 -7.09
N ARG A 136 -7.03 -11.69 -6.20
CA ARG A 136 -7.35 -10.26 -6.27
C ARG A 136 -6.94 -9.58 -4.96
N LEU A 137 -5.84 -8.86 -4.99
CA LEU A 137 -5.26 -8.18 -3.83
C LEU A 137 -5.36 -6.67 -4.02
N CYS A 138 -5.87 -5.97 -3.01
CA CYS A 138 -5.87 -4.51 -2.95
C CYS A 138 -5.19 -4.06 -1.67
N GLY A 139 -4.28 -3.09 -1.74
CA GLY A 139 -3.55 -2.57 -0.59
C GLY A 139 -3.49 -1.05 -0.60
N GLY A 140 -3.53 -0.43 0.57
CA GLY A 140 -3.35 1.02 0.73
C GLY A 140 -1.91 1.48 0.46
N THR A 141 -1.63 2.74 0.82
CA THR A 141 -0.29 3.35 0.75
C THR A 141 0.78 2.46 1.38
N ARG A 142 1.96 2.34 0.74
CA ARG A 142 3.12 1.53 1.18
C ARG A 142 2.84 0.02 1.34
N SER A 143 1.76 -0.49 0.75
CA SER A 143 1.48 -1.94 0.81
C SER A 143 2.37 -2.75 -0.12
N ARG A 144 2.64 -4.00 0.24
CA ARG A 144 3.36 -5.00 -0.56
C ARG A 144 2.43 -6.15 -0.92
N LEU A 145 2.12 -6.28 -2.21
CA LEU A 145 1.20 -7.28 -2.75
C LEU A 145 1.97 -8.23 -3.66
N VAL A 146 1.78 -9.53 -3.46
CA VAL A 146 2.39 -10.58 -4.29
C VAL A 146 1.33 -11.62 -4.63
N ALA A 147 1.13 -11.92 -5.90
CA ALA A 147 0.23 -12.98 -6.35
C ALA A 147 0.82 -13.85 -7.47
N GLY A 148 0.25 -15.04 -7.69
CA GLY A 148 0.60 -15.96 -8.77
C GLY A 148 0.10 -15.52 -10.15
N ASP A 149 -0.05 -16.48 -11.07
CA ASP A 149 -0.50 -16.22 -12.44
C ASP A 149 -1.98 -15.78 -12.42
N TRP A 150 -2.46 -15.16 -13.50
CA TRP A 150 -3.86 -14.75 -13.68
C TRP A 150 -4.42 -13.82 -12.58
N SER A 151 -3.54 -13.17 -11.83
CA SER A 151 -3.90 -12.42 -10.63
C SER A 151 -3.93 -10.92 -10.87
N LEU A 152 -4.70 -10.20 -10.04
CA LEU A 152 -4.77 -8.74 -10.00
C LEU A 152 -4.24 -8.25 -8.65
N CYS A 153 -3.25 -7.36 -8.67
CA CYS A 153 -2.75 -6.69 -7.48
C CYS A 153 -2.73 -5.17 -7.67
N VAL A 154 -3.41 -4.43 -6.79
CA VAL A 154 -3.48 -2.96 -6.83
C VAL A 154 -2.98 -2.38 -5.51
N ALA A 155 -1.81 -1.74 -5.53
CA ALA A 155 -1.22 -1.09 -4.37
C ALA A 155 -1.35 0.44 -4.46
N GLY A 156 -1.53 1.10 -3.31
CA GLY A 156 -1.57 2.56 -3.20
C GLY A 156 -0.22 3.24 -3.47
N ASN A 157 -0.13 4.52 -3.11
CA ASN A 157 1.10 5.31 -3.25
C ASN A 157 2.27 4.67 -2.48
N HIS A 158 3.48 4.72 -3.04
CA HIS A 158 4.68 4.04 -2.51
C HIS A 158 4.51 2.52 -2.33
N GLY A 159 3.42 1.94 -2.86
CA GLY A 159 3.12 0.53 -2.77
C GLY A 159 3.89 -0.28 -3.80
N GLN A 160 3.99 -1.58 -3.55
CA GLN A 160 4.62 -2.55 -4.40
C GLN A 160 3.60 -3.63 -4.76
N SER A 161 3.45 -3.90 -6.04
CA SER A 161 2.54 -4.91 -6.58
C SER A 161 3.31 -5.84 -7.49
N ARG A 162 3.22 -7.15 -7.23
CA ARG A 162 3.85 -8.19 -8.04
C ARG A 162 2.83 -9.28 -8.40
N VAL A 163 2.76 -9.63 -9.68
CA VAL A 163 1.94 -10.73 -10.18
C VAL A 163 2.75 -11.63 -11.12
N GLY A 164 2.26 -12.86 -11.32
CA GLY A 164 2.78 -13.81 -12.30
C GLY A 164 2.38 -13.47 -13.75
N ARG A 165 2.37 -14.50 -14.60
CA ARG A 165 1.96 -14.40 -16.01
C ARG A 165 0.47 -14.14 -16.15
N PHE A 166 0.06 -13.50 -17.25
CA PHE A 166 -1.34 -13.14 -17.51
C PHE A 166 -2.00 -12.31 -16.40
N GLY A 167 -1.18 -11.68 -15.55
CA GLY A 167 -1.63 -10.89 -14.40
C GLY A 167 -1.70 -9.40 -14.70
N ILE A 168 -2.22 -8.66 -13.72
CA ILE A 168 -2.20 -7.19 -13.72
C ILE A 168 -1.63 -6.69 -12.39
N ALA A 169 -0.49 -6.00 -12.44
CA ALA A 169 0.08 -5.29 -11.30
C ALA A 169 -0.12 -3.78 -11.48
N ALA A 170 -0.71 -3.11 -10.49
CA ALA A 170 -0.83 -1.65 -10.46
C ALA A 170 -0.27 -1.09 -9.16
N ALA A 171 0.41 0.05 -9.24
CA ALA A 171 0.92 0.80 -8.10
C ALA A 171 0.71 2.31 -8.26
N GLY A 172 0.45 2.99 -7.15
CA GLY A 172 0.24 4.44 -7.10
C GLY A 172 1.53 5.26 -7.31
N THR A 173 1.48 6.55 -6.94
CA THR A 173 2.61 7.49 -7.06
C THR A 173 3.84 6.94 -6.33
N ALA A 174 4.99 7.02 -6.97
CA ALA A 174 6.26 6.48 -6.48
C ALA A 174 6.19 4.98 -6.06
N GLY A 175 5.24 4.24 -6.64
CA GLY A 175 5.06 2.82 -6.43
C GLY A 175 5.78 1.97 -7.48
N LYS A 176 5.82 0.66 -7.24
CA LYS A 176 6.44 -0.33 -8.13
C LYS A 176 5.44 -1.41 -8.52
N ALA A 177 5.18 -1.55 -9.81
CA ALA A 177 4.39 -2.64 -10.38
C ALA A 177 5.29 -3.58 -11.17
N VAL A 178 5.24 -4.88 -10.87
CA VAL A 178 6.01 -5.92 -11.57
C VAL A 178 5.05 -7.03 -12.00
N ALA A 179 5.03 -7.35 -13.28
CA ALA A 179 4.21 -8.42 -13.84
C ALA A 179 5.08 -9.41 -14.65
N GLY A 180 4.62 -10.65 -14.78
CA GLY A 180 5.29 -11.67 -15.58
C GLY A 180 5.13 -11.49 -17.09
N ASP A 181 5.31 -12.56 -17.84
CA ASP A 181 5.04 -12.60 -19.29
C ASP A 181 3.53 -12.50 -19.58
N ASP A 182 3.18 -11.97 -20.74
CA ASP A 182 1.78 -11.78 -21.20
C ASP A 182 0.92 -10.97 -20.20
N ALA A 183 1.57 -10.13 -19.40
CA ALA A 183 0.97 -9.46 -18.26
C ALA A 183 1.08 -7.93 -18.36
N ILE A 184 0.30 -7.24 -17.51
CA ILE A 184 0.21 -5.78 -17.52
C ILE A 184 0.79 -5.21 -16.22
N ALA A 185 1.69 -4.23 -16.33
CA ALA A 185 2.16 -3.46 -15.19
C ALA A 185 1.85 -1.97 -15.36
N VAL A 186 1.26 -1.34 -14.33
CA VAL A 186 0.86 0.07 -14.34
C VAL A 186 1.47 0.80 -13.15
N ALA A 187 2.12 1.93 -13.40
CA ALA A 187 2.66 2.79 -12.35
C ALA A 187 2.35 4.26 -12.61
N ALA A 188 2.09 5.02 -11.54
CA ALA A 188 1.86 6.46 -11.62
C ALA A 188 3.17 7.27 -11.53
N GLU A 189 3.05 8.59 -11.39
CA GLU A 189 4.15 9.56 -11.30
C GLU A 189 5.25 9.11 -10.33
N GLY A 190 6.51 9.19 -10.74
CA GLY A 190 7.68 8.77 -9.94
C GLY A 190 7.81 7.26 -9.76
N GLY A 191 6.91 6.46 -10.33
CA GLY A 191 6.86 5.02 -10.14
C GLY A 191 7.72 4.23 -11.12
N THR A 192 7.64 2.91 -11.00
CA THR A 192 8.29 1.95 -11.90
C THR A 192 7.29 0.85 -12.29
N ALA A 193 7.13 0.60 -13.58
CA ALA A 193 6.36 -0.52 -14.11
C ALA A 193 7.29 -1.45 -14.91
N VAL A 194 7.23 -2.75 -14.61
CA VAL A 194 8.02 -3.79 -15.28
C VAL A 194 7.10 -4.93 -15.70
N ALA A 195 7.16 -5.36 -16.95
CA ALA A 195 6.49 -6.57 -17.43
C ALA A 195 7.45 -7.46 -18.24
N GLY A 196 7.16 -8.75 -18.30
CA GLY A 196 7.94 -9.74 -19.04
C GLY A 196 7.75 -9.67 -20.56
N ALA A 197 8.06 -10.76 -21.26
CA ALA A 197 7.85 -10.89 -22.70
C ALA A 197 6.36 -10.77 -23.04
N TYR A 198 6.04 -10.17 -24.19
CA TYR A 198 4.66 -9.90 -24.64
C TYR A 198 3.84 -9.05 -23.66
N GLY A 199 4.51 -8.43 -22.66
CA GLY A 199 3.87 -7.65 -21.63
C GLY A 199 3.52 -6.23 -22.10
N LEU A 200 2.69 -5.57 -21.30
CA LEU A 200 2.33 -4.16 -21.47
C LEU A 200 2.70 -3.39 -20.20
N VAL A 201 3.53 -2.37 -20.32
CA VAL A 201 3.77 -1.40 -19.24
C VAL A 201 3.16 -0.05 -19.57
N VAL A 202 2.45 0.53 -18.61
CA VAL A 202 1.81 1.84 -18.79
C VAL A 202 2.16 2.74 -17.61
N GLY A 203 2.51 3.99 -17.90
CA GLY A 203 2.62 4.98 -16.85
C GLY A 203 2.48 6.42 -17.32
N LYS A 204 2.33 7.30 -16.34
CA LYS A 204 2.13 8.73 -16.56
C LYS A 204 3.22 9.53 -15.85
N GLY A 205 3.76 10.52 -16.56
CA GLY A 205 4.76 11.45 -16.03
C GLY A 205 6.16 10.88 -15.98
N ASN A 206 6.93 11.23 -14.95
CA ASN A 206 8.28 10.73 -14.74
C ASN A 206 8.22 9.31 -14.16
N VAL A 207 8.06 8.32 -15.04
CA VAL A 207 7.94 6.89 -14.70
C VAL A 207 9.04 6.10 -15.39
N ARG A 208 9.51 5.03 -14.76
CA ARG A 208 10.41 4.05 -15.37
C ARG A 208 9.60 2.87 -15.89
N LEU A 209 9.69 2.61 -17.19
CA LEU A 209 8.94 1.59 -17.90
C LEU A 209 9.93 0.59 -18.51
N ALA A 210 9.89 -0.66 -18.04
CA ALA A 210 10.69 -1.74 -18.61
C ALA A 210 9.79 -2.87 -19.10
N VAL A 211 10.01 -3.34 -20.32
CA VAL A 211 9.22 -4.43 -20.90
C VAL A 211 10.12 -5.47 -21.58
N GLY A 212 9.73 -6.73 -21.53
CA GLY A 212 10.45 -7.81 -22.20
C GLY A 212 10.27 -7.83 -23.72
N ARG A 213 10.75 -8.92 -24.34
CA ARG A 213 10.73 -9.15 -25.78
C ARG A 213 9.31 -9.01 -26.34
N GLU A 214 9.17 -8.34 -27.48
CA GLU A 214 7.89 -8.15 -28.19
C GLU A 214 6.77 -7.51 -27.32
N GLY A 215 7.13 -6.83 -26.22
CA GLY A 215 6.17 -6.12 -25.39
C GLY A 215 5.97 -4.66 -25.80
N ALA A 216 5.11 -3.95 -25.09
CA ALA A 216 4.84 -2.54 -25.33
C ALA A 216 5.01 -1.69 -24.06
N ALA A 217 5.63 -0.52 -24.20
CA ALA A 217 5.77 0.46 -23.13
C ALA A 217 5.11 1.79 -23.52
N VAL A 218 4.03 2.14 -22.81
CA VAL A 218 3.25 3.36 -23.04
C VAL A 218 3.55 4.38 -21.96
N GLY A 219 4.13 5.51 -22.36
CA GLY A 219 4.52 6.56 -21.44
C GLY A 219 4.32 7.95 -22.00
N THR A 220 4.94 8.91 -21.33
CA THR A 220 5.03 10.30 -21.75
C THR A 220 6.46 10.65 -22.09
N ARG A 221 6.70 11.85 -22.62
CA ARG A 221 8.05 12.36 -22.85
C ARG A 221 8.97 12.36 -21.62
N LEU A 222 8.39 12.41 -20.42
CA LEU A 222 9.14 12.42 -19.16
C LEU A 222 9.55 11.02 -18.71
N SER A 223 8.99 9.99 -19.33
CA SER A 223 9.21 8.60 -18.96
C SER A 223 10.56 8.10 -19.46
N LEU A 224 11.11 7.14 -18.72
CA LEU A 224 12.26 6.34 -19.13
C LEU A 224 11.76 5.01 -19.64
N PHE A 225 12.30 4.57 -20.78
CA PHE A 225 11.89 3.36 -21.48
C PHE A 225 13.06 2.40 -21.59
N GLN A 226 12.85 1.14 -21.24
CA GLN A 226 13.77 0.05 -21.51
C GLN A 226 12.97 -1.10 -22.10
N GLY A 227 13.52 -1.75 -23.10
CA GLY A 227 12.89 -2.88 -23.77
C GLY A 227 13.92 -3.90 -24.20
N ASP A 228 13.45 -5.11 -24.45
CA ASP A 228 14.22 -6.15 -25.15
C ASP A 228 13.82 -6.17 -26.64
N GLU A 229 14.44 -7.04 -27.43
CA GLU A 229 14.23 -7.15 -28.88
C GLU A 229 12.74 -7.13 -29.28
N GLY A 230 12.40 -6.32 -30.27
CA GLY A 230 11.02 -6.20 -30.77
C GLY A 230 10.05 -5.45 -29.85
N ALA A 231 10.47 -4.99 -28.67
CA ALA A 231 9.62 -4.17 -27.82
C ALA A 231 9.31 -2.83 -28.47
N VAL A 232 8.09 -2.31 -28.27
CA VAL A 232 7.64 -1.03 -28.84
C VAL A 232 7.47 0.02 -27.75
N PHE A 233 8.15 1.15 -27.92
CA PHE A 233 7.96 2.34 -27.10
C PHE A 233 6.89 3.23 -27.73
N ILE A 234 5.90 3.63 -26.94
CA ILE A 234 4.78 4.49 -27.34
C ILE A 234 4.79 5.71 -26.44
N VAL A 235 5.07 6.87 -27.01
CA VAL A 235 5.23 8.13 -26.29
C VAL A 235 4.08 9.04 -26.65
N ARG A 236 3.26 9.39 -25.65
CA ARG A 236 2.24 10.42 -25.81
C ARG A 236 2.88 11.80 -25.83
N LEU A 237 2.62 12.56 -26.88
CA LEU A 237 3.07 13.94 -27.08
C LEU A 237 1.92 14.92 -26.80
N GLY A 238 2.22 16.00 -26.08
CA GLY A 238 1.23 16.99 -25.66
C GLY A 238 0.96 18.05 -26.73
N GLN A 239 -0.17 18.76 -26.62
CA GLN A 239 -0.50 19.87 -27.54
C GLN A 239 0.57 20.97 -27.58
N ALA A 240 1.26 21.23 -26.47
CA ALA A 240 2.31 22.24 -26.41
C ALA A 240 3.50 21.93 -27.34
N GLU A 241 3.64 20.70 -27.82
CA GLU A 241 4.81 20.24 -28.59
C GLU A 241 4.53 20.16 -30.09
N LEU A 242 3.29 19.83 -30.47
CA LEU A 242 2.90 19.63 -31.87
C LEU A 242 1.80 20.60 -32.32
N GLY A 243 1.35 21.51 -31.45
CA GLY A 243 0.10 22.26 -31.65
C GLY A 243 -1.17 21.38 -31.56
N SER A 244 -1.01 20.06 -31.44
CA SER A 244 -2.06 19.03 -31.39
C SER A 244 -1.58 17.83 -30.54
N SER A 245 -2.49 16.94 -30.11
CA SER A 245 -2.06 15.71 -29.44
C SER A 245 -1.49 14.72 -30.46
N GLY A 246 -0.31 14.15 -30.19
CA GLY A 246 0.33 13.19 -31.07
C GLY A 246 0.89 11.98 -30.33
N VAL A 247 1.36 11.01 -31.10
CA VAL A 247 2.00 9.80 -30.61
C VAL A 247 3.30 9.61 -31.39
N PHE A 248 4.38 9.31 -30.68
CA PHE A 248 5.63 8.84 -31.25
C PHE A 248 5.81 7.36 -30.91
N THR A 249 6.30 6.58 -31.87
CA THR A 249 6.58 5.15 -31.68
C THR A 249 7.99 4.81 -32.12
N ALA A 250 8.64 3.91 -31.38
CA ALA A 250 9.91 3.34 -31.80
C ALA A 250 10.04 1.88 -31.35
N THR A 251 10.79 1.08 -32.11
CA THR A 251 10.94 -0.36 -31.86
C THR A 251 12.39 -0.68 -31.47
N VAL A 252 12.55 -1.42 -30.38
CA VAL A 252 13.84 -1.91 -29.91
C VAL A 252 14.38 -2.98 -30.86
N GLY A 253 15.67 -2.91 -31.17
CA GLY A 253 16.31 -3.73 -32.21
C GLY A 253 16.23 -3.11 -33.61
N GLN A 254 15.51 -1.99 -33.77
CA GLN A 254 15.46 -1.23 -35.02
C GLN A 254 16.17 0.12 -34.88
N GLY A 255 16.98 0.46 -35.90
CA GLY A 255 17.71 1.72 -35.92
C GLY A 255 18.77 1.82 -34.82
N ALA A 256 18.68 2.88 -33.99
CA ALA A 256 19.66 3.17 -32.93
C ALA A 256 19.23 2.69 -31.53
N ILE A 257 18.12 1.95 -31.42
CA ILE A 257 17.56 1.51 -30.15
C ILE A 257 18.00 0.08 -29.88
N GLU A 258 18.93 -0.08 -28.94
CA GLU A 258 19.51 -1.35 -28.54
C GLU A 258 18.75 -1.97 -27.37
N PRO A 259 18.58 -3.30 -27.35
CA PRO A 259 18.01 -4.02 -26.22
C PRO A 259 18.72 -3.73 -24.89
N GLY A 260 17.95 -3.68 -23.80
CA GLY A 260 18.47 -3.58 -22.44
C GLY A 260 19.01 -2.20 -22.05
N LYS A 261 19.01 -1.20 -22.94
CA LYS A 261 19.40 0.17 -22.60
C LYS A 261 18.19 1.04 -22.25
N TRP A 262 18.42 2.07 -21.41
CA TRP A 262 17.41 3.05 -21.05
C TRP A 262 17.39 4.22 -22.04
N TYR A 263 16.20 4.58 -22.48
CA TYR A 263 15.96 5.65 -23.44
C TYR A 263 14.96 6.67 -22.90
N ARG A 264 15.08 7.90 -23.36
CA ARG A 264 14.10 8.97 -23.16
C ARG A 264 13.77 9.60 -24.51
N TYR A 265 12.51 10.00 -24.68
CA TYR A 265 12.14 10.81 -25.83
C TYR A 265 12.75 12.22 -25.74
N HIS A 266 13.45 12.65 -26.78
CA HIS A 266 14.00 13.98 -26.92
C HIS A 266 13.93 14.44 -28.38
N GLN A 267 13.26 15.57 -28.63
CA GLN A 267 13.23 16.25 -29.93
C GLN A 267 12.91 15.33 -31.13
N GLY A 268 11.90 14.47 -31.02
CA GLY A 268 11.45 13.62 -32.12
C GLY A 268 12.18 12.27 -32.25
N ALA A 269 13.08 11.95 -31.31
CA ALA A 269 13.80 10.68 -31.30
C ALA A 269 13.92 10.09 -29.89
N MET A 270 14.28 8.81 -29.81
CA MET A 270 14.71 8.19 -28.55
C MET A 270 16.21 8.45 -28.38
N ALA A 271 16.57 9.12 -27.30
CA ALA A 271 17.95 9.36 -26.89
C ALA A 271 18.33 8.43 -25.73
N LEU A 272 19.57 7.93 -25.74
CA LEU A 272 20.10 7.14 -24.63
C LEU A 272 20.10 7.98 -23.35
N ALA A 273 19.56 7.43 -22.27
CA ALA A 273 19.56 8.09 -20.97
C ALA A 273 20.85 7.73 -20.22
N GLU A 274 21.87 8.59 -20.33
CA GLU A 274 23.13 8.41 -19.60
C GLU A 274 22.89 8.51 -18.07
N GLY A 275 23.37 7.51 -17.31
CA GLY A 275 23.27 7.50 -15.84
C GLY A 275 21.91 7.14 -15.24
N ALA A 276 21.00 6.54 -16.03
CA ALA A 276 19.66 6.13 -15.61
C ALA A 276 19.62 4.82 -14.81
#